data_AF-A0A357CGP3-F1
#
_entry.id   AF-A0A357CGP3-F1
#
_cell.length_a   1.000
_cell.length_b   1.000
_cell.length_c   1.000
_cell.angle_alpha   90.00
_cell.angle_beta   90.00
_cell.angle_gamma   90.00
#
_symmetry.space_group_name_H-M   'P 1'
#
loop_
_entity.id
_entity.type
_entity.pdbx_description
1 polymer ?
#
loop_
_entity_poly.entity_id
_entity_poly.type
_entity_poly.pdbx_seq_one_letter_code
_entity_poly.pdbx_strand_id
1 'polypeptide(L)'
;MDGISSDGTVKRLRWLEAQAEQAYCDMYDAQAGSQLAARYNDAKEFLHEAIGLARRLGQAEEAERLSRRLAEIKTVFRGQFPA
;
A
#
# COMPACT_ATOMS: atom_id res chain seq x y z
N MET A 1 15.46 8.10 26.34
CA MET A 1 15.49 7.47 25.00
C MET A 1 14.24 6.62 24.91
N ASP A 2 13.15 7.21 24.44
CA ASP A 2 11.88 6.49 24.27
C ASP A 2 12.05 5.45 23.17
N GLY A 3 12.15 4.19 23.61
CA GLY A 3 12.16 3.04 22.73
C GLY A 3 10.81 2.96 22.04
N ILE A 4 10.73 3.52 20.83
CA ILE A 4 9.78 3.05 19.83
C ILE A 4 10.02 1.55 19.73
N SER A 5 9.15 0.77 20.35
CA SER A 5 9.30 -0.68 20.38
C SER A 5 9.23 -1.16 18.93
N SER A 6 10.34 -1.69 18.43
CA SER A 6 10.49 -2.15 17.03
C SER A 6 9.32 -3.03 16.58
N ASP A 7 8.74 -3.78 17.52
CA ASP A 7 7.54 -4.62 17.33
C ASP A 7 6.28 -3.84 16.94
N GLY A 8 6.05 -2.65 17.51
CA GLY A 8 4.90 -1.80 17.17
C GLY A 8 5.01 -1.24 15.75
N THR A 9 6.22 -0.89 15.33
CA THR A 9 6.49 -0.38 13.98
C THR A 9 6.39 -1.46 12.92
N VAL A 10 6.83 -2.69 13.22
CA VAL A 10 6.66 -3.86 12.33
C VAL A 10 5.18 -4.27 12.24
N LYS A 11 4.42 -4.25 13.34
CA LYS A 11 2.97 -4.46 13.32
C LYS A 11 2.26 -3.41 12.46
N ARG A 12 2.65 -2.13 12.60
CA ARG A 12 2.13 -1.04 11.76
C ARG A 12 2.46 -1.26 10.29
N LEU A 13 3.67 -1.69 9.96
CA LEU A 13 4.07 -2.00 8.58
C LEU A 13 3.17 -3.06 7.95
N ARG A 14 2.97 -4.18 8.65
CA ARG A 14 2.09 -5.28 8.19
C ARG A 14 0.63 -4.83 8.06
N TRP A 15 0.16 -4.00 9.00
CA TRP A 15 -1.19 -3.45 8.93
C TRP A 15 -1.37 -2.56 7.71
N LEU A 16 -0.40 -1.67 7.42
CA LEU A 16 -0.44 -0.79 6.25
C LEU A 16 -0.50 -1.59 4.95
N GLU A 17 0.34 -2.63 4.82
CA GLU A 17 0.28 -3.52 3.67
C GLU A 17 -1.09 -4.20 3.53
N ALA A 18 -1.63 -4.75 4.63
CA ALA A 18 -2.94 -5.40 4.59
C ALA A 18 -4.06 -4.43 4.18
N GLN A 19 -4.01 -3.17 4.61
CA GLN A 19 -4.97 -2.16 4.17
C GLN A 19 -4.82 -1.82 2.68
N ALA A 20 -3.58 -1.75 2.17
CA ALA A 20 -3.36 -1.53 0.76
C ALA A 20 -3.90 -2.66 -0.11
N GLU A 21 -3.65 -3.91 0.28
CA GLU A 21 -4.16 -5.09 -0.43
C GLU A 21 -5.68 -5.18 -0.35
N GLN A 22 -6.29 -4.86 0.79
CA GLN A 22 -7.75 -4.79 0.90
C GLN A 22 -8.33 -3.72 -0.02
N ALA A 23 -7.76 -2.51 -0.03
CA ALA A 23 -8.21 -1.45 -0.92
C ALA A 23 -8.06 -1.83 -2.40
N TYR A 24 -6.99 -2.56 -2.76
CA TYR A 24 -6.80 -3.11 -4.10
C TYR A 24 -7.85 -4.18 -4.44
N CYS A 25 -8.18 -5.10 -3.53
CA CYS A 25 -9.27 -6.05 -3.71
C CYS A 25 -10.61 -5.32 -3.92
N ASP A 26 -10.90 -4.32 -3.10
CA ASP A 26 -12.14 -3.52 -3.19
C ASP A 26 -12.27 -2.78 -4.53
N MET A 27 -11.18 -2.54 -5.27
CA MET A 27 -11.25 -1.94 -6.60
C MET A 27 -12.06 -2.80 -7.59
N TYR A 28 -12.04 -4.12 -7.44
CA TYR A 28 -12.77 -5.03 -8.32
C TYR A 28 -14.29 -5.02 -8.06
N ASP A 29 -14.70 -4.70 -6.84
CA ASP A 29 -16.11 -4.58 -6.46
C ASP A 29 -16.63 -3.13 -6.59
N ALA A 30 -15.73 -2.16 -6.78
CA ALA A 30 -16.07 -0.75 -6.86
C ALA A 30 -16.72 -0.37 -8.19
N GLN A 31 -17.75 0.47 -8.12
CA GLN A 31 -18.28 1.14 -9.30
C GLN A 31 -17.25 2.09 -9.92
N ALA A 32 -17.22 2.12 -11.26
CA ALA A 32 -16.37 3.03 -12.03
C ALA A 32 -16.60 4.50 -11.63
N GLY A 33 -15.57 5.32 -11.80
CA GLY A 33 -15.57 6.73 -11.40
C GLY A 33 -15.02 6.94 -9.99
N SER A 34 -15.69 7.78 -9.20
CA SER A 34 -15.14 8.28 -7.92
C SER A 34 -14.91 7.17 -6.88
N GLN A 35 -15.73 6.13 -6.85
CA GLN A 35 -15.58 5.04 -5.88
C GLN A 35 -14.33 4.21 -6.17
N LEU A 36 -14.15 3.79 -7.42
CA LEU A 36 -12.94 3.13 -7.88
C LEU A 36 -11.68 3.99 -7.69
N ALA A 37 -11.76 5.28 -8.02
CA ALA A 37 -10.64 6.22 -7.83
C ALA A 37 -10.25 6.38 -6.36
N ALA A 38 -11.23 6.37 -5.44
CA ALA A 38 -10.98 6.39 -4.01
C ALA A 38 -10.21 5.13 -3.56
N ARG A 39 -10.67 3.93 -3.95
CA ARG A 39 -9.99 2.66 -3.59
C ARG A 39 -8.57 2.57 -4.12
N TYR A 40 -8.36 3.02 -5.36
CA TYR A 40 -7.02 3.11 -5.94
C TYR A 40 -6.12 4.10 -5.19
N ASN A 41 -6.66 5.25 -4.75
CA ASN A 41 -5.90 6.20 -3.95
C ASN A 41 -5.55 5.63 -2.57
N ASP A 42 -6.51 5.01 -1.87
CA ASP A 42 -6.27 4.36 -0.58
C ASP A 42 -5.15 3.33 -0.69
N ALA A 43 -5.19 2.43 -1.68
CA ALA A 43 -4.16 1.42 -1.91
C ALA A 43 -2.77 2.05 -2.09
N LYS A 44 -2.67 3.15 -2.85
CA LYS A 44 -1.40 3.88 -3.05
C LYS A 44 -0.92 4.53 -1.76
N GLU A 45 -1.79 5.21 -1.02
CA GLU A 45 -1.43 5.95 0.19
C GLU A 45 -0.89 4.99 1.25
N PHE A 46 -1.58 3.86 1.47
CA PHE A 46 -1.11 2.83 2.38
C PHE A 46 0.24 2.23 1.96
N LEU A 47 0.46 1.95 0.67
CA LEU A 47 1.76 1.47 0.19
C LEU A 47 2.86 2.52 0.33
N HIS A 48 2.58 3.80 0.06
CA HIS A 48 3.56 4.87 0.25
C HIS A 48 3.96 5.01 1.73
N GLU A 49 3.02 4.93 2.66
CA GLU A 49 3.29 4.93 4.10
C GLU A 49 4.10 3.69 4.51
N ALA A 50 3.71 2.49 4.04
CA ALA A 50 4.41 1.24 4.31
C ALA A 50 5.87 1.27 3.82
N ILE A 51 6.11 1.72 2.58
CA ILE A 51 7.46 1.88 2.02
C ILE A 51 8.28 2.86 2.86
N GLY A 52 7.69 4.00 3.24
CA GLY A 52 8.35 4.98 4.11
C GLY A 52 8.73 4.39 5.46
N LEU A 53 7.86 3.58 6.05
CA LEU A 53 8.08 2.94 7.33
C LEU A 53 9.14 1.84 7.26
N ALA A 54 9.09 0.97 6.26
CA ALA A 54 10.11 -0.06 6.02
C ALA A 54 11.51 0.55 5.86
N ARG A 55 11.63 1.67 5.16
CA ARG A 55 12.91 2.42 5.03
C ARG A 55 13.40 2.95 6.37
N ARG A 56 12.51 3.52 7.20
CA ARG A 56 12.88 4.01 8.55
C ARG A 56 13.29 2.88 9.48
N LEU A 57 12.78 1.67 9.27
CA LEU A 57 13.16 0.46 9.99
C LEU A 57 14.44 -0.20 9.47
N GLY A 58 15.05 0.31 8.39
CA GLY A 58 16.21 -0.32 7.76
C GLY A 58 15.89 -1.61 6.98
N GLN A 59 14.61 -1.90 6.76
CA GLN A 59 14.14 -3.08 6.03
C GLN A 59 14.10 -2.80 4.52
N ALA A 60 15.28 -2.69 3.90
CA ALA A 60 15.43 -2.28 2.50
C ALA A 60 14.73 -3.24 1.52
N GLU A 61 14.87 -4.55 1.73
CA GLU A 61 14.23 -5.58 0.90
C GLU A 61 12.71 -5.46 0.92
N GLU A 62 12.15 -5.15 2.10
CA GLU A 62 10.70 -5.00 2.26
C GLU A 62 10.19 -3.72 1.60
N ALA A 63 10.95 -2.62 1.72
CA ALA A 63 10.64 -1.39 0.99
C ALA A 63 10.69 -1.59 -0.53
N GLU A 64 11.61 -2.41 -1.04
CA GLU A 64 11.69 -2.75 -2.46
C GLU A 64 10.52 -3.63 -2.90
N ARG A 65 10.17 -4.66 -2.12
CA ARG A 65 8.99 -5.51 -2.38
C ARG A 65 7.70 -4.70 -2.47
N LEU A 66 7.47 -3.82 -1.49
CA LEU A 66 6.30 -2.94 -1.46
C LEU A 66 6.32 -1.93 -2.62
N SER A 67 7.50 -1.45 -3.03
CA SER A 67 7.62 -0.57 -4.20
C SER A 67 7.27 -1.28 -5.52
N ARG A 68 7.69 -2.54 -5.69
CA ARG A 68 7.29 -3.38 -6.83
C ARG A 68 5.78 -3.61 -6.83
N ARG A 69 5.20 -3.94 -5.67
CA ARG A 69 3.76 -4.13 -5.53
C ARG A 69 2.96 -2.87 -5.93
N LEU A 70 3.42 -1.69 -5.50
CA LEU A 70 2.83 -0.42 -5.91
C LEU A 70 2.91 -0.18 -7.42
N ALA A 71 4.01 -0.56 -8.07
CA ALA A 71 4.15 -0.45 -9.52
C ALA A 71 3.21 -1.40 -10.27
N GLU A 72 3.02 -2.62 -9.77
CA GLU A 72 2.05 -3.59 -10.29
C GLU A 72 0.62 -3.04 -10.23
N ILE A 73 0.19 -2.56 -9.05
CA ILE A 73 -1.16 -1.99 -8.88
C ILE A 73 -1.38 -0.79 -9.81
N LYS A 74 -0.39 0.10 -9.95
CA LYS A 74 -0.45 1.22 -10.91
C LYS A 74 -0.60 0.74 -12.36
N THR A 75 0.04 -0.37 -12.70
CA THR A 75 -0.03 -0.96 -14.05
C THR A 75 -1.39 -1.61 -14.29
N VAL A 76 -1.88 -2.40 -13.34
CA VAL A 76 -3.21 -3.01 -13.39
C VAL A 76 -4.30 -1.95 -13.48
N PHE A 77 -4.23 -0.91 -12.65
CA PHE A 77 -5.20 0.19 -12.69
C PHE A 77 -5.31 0.80 -14.09
N ARG A 78 -4.18 1.16 -14.69
CA ARG A 78 -4.15 1.74 -16.05
C ARG A 78 -4.60 0.79 -17.15
N GLY A 79 -4.44 -0.52 -16.96
CA GLY A 79 -4.74 -1.53 -17.97
C GLY A 79 -6.16 -2.11 -17.90
N GLN A 80 -6.65 -2.37 -16.69
CA GLN A 80 -7.94 -3.04 -16.46
C GLN A 80 -9.07 -2.06 -16.15
N PHE A 81 -8.74 -0.84 -15.72
CA PHE A 81 -9.73 0.16 -15.34
C PHE A 81 -9.57 1.42 -16.20
N PRO A 82 -9.93 1.34 -17.50
CA PRO A 82 -9.96 2.52 -18.36
C PRO A 82 -10.98 3.53 -17.83
N ALA A 83 -10.66 4.81 -18.02
CA ALA A 83 -11.45 5.96 -17.58
C ALA A 83 -12.84 6.01 -18.22
#